data_AF-A0A843J8C2-F1
#
_entry.id   AF-A0A843J8C2-F1
#
_cell.length_a   1.000
_cell.length_b   1.000
_cell.length_c   1.000
_cell.angle_alpha   90.00
_cell.angle_beta   90.00
_cell.angle_gamma   90.00
#
_symmetry.space_group_name_H-M   'P 1'
#
loop_
_entity.id
_entity.type
_entity.pdbx_description
1 polymer ?
#
loop_
_entity_poly.entity_id
_entity_poly.type
_entity_poly.pdbx_seq_one_letter_code
_entity_poly.pdbx_strand_id
1 'polypeptide(L)' 'MSEKGNADRGVSENCLTIENFSITLGDFKAENLNLKVNAGEYCIIIGPTGAGKTSRLETIAGIHR' A
#
# COMPACT_ATOMS: atom_id res chain seq x y z
N MET A 1 11.05 36.87 -25.39
CA MET A 1 9.71 36.26 -25.32
C MET A 1 9.83 35.02 -24.45
N SER A 2 9.24 35.05 -23.25
CA SER A 2 9.25 33.93 -22.30
C SER A 2 8.02 33.06 -22.52
N GLU A 3 8.21 31.80 -22.88
CA GLU A 3 7.20 30.77 -22.66
C GLU A 3 7.52 30.07 -21.34
N LYS A 4 6.87 30.56 -20.27
CA LYS A 4 6.74 29.81 -19.02
C LYS A 4 5.64 28.77 -19.24
N GLY A 5 6.04 27.52 -19.52
CA GLY A 5 5.18 26.34 -19.42
C GLY A 5 5.41 25.67 -18.08
N ASN A 6 4.43 25.76 -17.20
CA ASN A 6 4.42 25.26 -15.82
C ASN A 6 4.84 23.78 -15.77
N ALA A 7 6.04 23.49 -15.25
CA ALA A 7 6.41 22.15 -14.85
C ALA A 7 5.53 21.78 -13.65
N ASP A 8 4.54 20.91 -13.90
CA ASP A 8 3.70 20.27 -12.89
C ASP A 8 4.58 19.46 -11.93
N ARG A 9 5.15 20.16 -10.97
CA ARG A 9 5.96 19.60 -9.89
C ARG A 9 5.05 19.47 -8.69
N GLY A 10 4.60 18.25 -8.41
CA GLY A 10 4.54 17.77 -7.03
C GLY A 10 3.21 17.30 -6.46
N VAL A 11 2.27 16.77 -7.26
CA VAL A 11 1.24 15.89 -6.69
C VAL A 11 1.54 14.47 -7.15
N SER A 12 2.16 13.69 -6.28
CA SER A 12 2.28 12.26 -6.47
C SER A 12 0.87 11.65 -6.36
N GLU A 13 0.27 11.31 -7.50
CA GLU A 13 -1.07 10.69 -7.58
C GLU A 13 -1.15 9.49 -6.62
N ASN A 14 -2.17 9.41 -5.77
CA ASN A 14 -2.30 8.28 -4.86
C ASN A 14 -2.79 7.04 -5.64
N CYS A 15 -2.03 5.95 -5.61
CA CYS A 15 -2.33 4.74 -6.37
C CYS A 15 -3.05 3.68 -5.51
N LEU A 16 -2.66 3.55 -4.24
CA LEU A 16 -3.24 2.59 -3.31
C LEU A 16 -3.41 3.24 -1.94
N THR A 17 -4.62 3.14 -1.39
CA THR A 17 -4.92 3.54 -0.02
C THR A 17 -5.66 2.41 0.70
N ILE A 18 -5.12 2.01 1.84
CA ILE A 18 -5.67 1.02 2.76
C ILE A 18 -5.83 1.73 4.10
N GLU A 19 -7.05 1.74 4.64
CA GLU A 19 -7.37 2.43 5.89
C GLU A 19 -8.06 1.47 6.87
N ASN A 20 -7.56 1.45 8.11
CA ASN A 20 -8.08 0.65 9.22
C ASN A 20 -8.35 -0.82 8.85
N PHE A 21 -7.49 -1.38 7.99
CA PHE A 21 -7.66 -2.73 7.50
C PHE A 21 -7.28 -3.76 8.58
N SER A 22 -8.20 -4.68 8.85
CA SER A 22 -8.02 -5.74 9.84
C SER A 22 -8.53 -7.07 9.30
N ILE A 23 -7.75 -8.13 9.46
CA ILE A 23 -8.12 -9.49 9.02
C ILE A 23 -7.58 -10.55 9.97
N THR A 24 -8.31 -11.65 10.09
CA THR A 24 -7.88 -12.89 10.74
C THR A 24 -7.89 -14.03 9.73
N LEU A 25 -6.74 -14.67 9.52
CA LEU A 25 -6.56 -15.81 8.61
C LEU A 25 -5.91 -16.96 9.39
N GLY A 26 -6.73 -17.88 9.90
CA GLY A 26 -6.27 -18.92 10.82
C GLY A 26 -5.63 -18.29 12.06
N ASP A 27 -4.37 -18.65 12.33
CA ASP A 27 -3.59 -18.12 13.46
C ASP A 27 -2.99 -16.73 13.20
N PHE A 28 -3.06 -16.22 11.96
CA PHE A 28 -2.56 -14.90 11.61
C PHE A 28 -3.62 -13.83 11.86
N LYS A 29 -3.24 -12.77 12.57
CA LYS A 29 -4.07 -11.58 12.78
C LYS A 29 -3.31 -10.33 12.38
N ALA A 30 -3.93 -9.50 11.56
CA ALA A 30 -3.49 -8.14 11.29
C ALA A 30 -4.59 -7.17 11.70
N GLU A 31 -4.21 -6.11 12.41
CA GLU A 31 -5.12 -5.07 12.86
C GLU A 31 -4.54 -3.71 12.52
N ASN A 32 -5.43 -2.75 12.26
CA ASN A 32 -5.09 -1.34 12.04
C ASN A 32 -4.01 -1.12 10.98
N LEU A 33 -4.03 -1.93 9.91
CA LEU A 33 -3.13 -1.73 8.79
C LEU A 33 -3.58 -0.49 8.00
N ASN A 34 -2.71 0.50 7.97
CA ASN A 34 -2.87 1.72 7.20
C ASN A 34 -1.68 1.83 6.24
N LEU A 35 -1.95 1.90 4.94
CA LEU A 35 -0.91 2.00 3.91
C LEU A 35 -1.36 2.97 2.82
N LYS A 36 -0.46 3.87 2.43
CA LYS A 36 -0.64 4.76 1.28
C LYS A 36 0.57 4.56 0.37
N VAL A 37 0.33 4.27 -0.90
CA VAL A 37 1.36 4.14 -1.94
C VAL A 37 0.99 5.07 -3.08
N ASN A 38 1.89 5.99 -3.39
CA ASN A 38 1.71 6.91 -4.50
C ASN A 38 2.16 6.27 -5.83
N ALA A 39 1.69 6.83 -6.94
CA ALA A 39 2.07 6.42 -8.28
C ALA A 39 3.58 6.58 -8.47
N GLY A 40 4.22 5.51 -8.94
CA GLY A 40 5.67 5.44 -9.12
C GLY A 40 6.46 5.11 -7.85
N GLU A 41 5.82 4.97 -6.68
CA GLU A 41 6.49 4.50 -5.47
C GLU A 41 6.69 2.98 -5.47
N TYR A 42 7.84 2.55 -4.97
CA TYR A 42 8.15 1.15 -4.76
C TYR A 42 8.04 0.81 -3.27
N CYS A 43 7.01 0.06 -2.89
CA CYS A 43 6.76 -0.35 -1.51
C CYS A 43 7.27 -1.78 -1.27
N ILE A 44 8.00 -2.00 -0.17
CA ILE A 44 8.51 -3.33 0.23
C ILE A 44 7.99 -3.65 1.64
N ILE A 45 7.38 -4.82 1.79
CA ILE A 45 6.99 -5.34 3.11
C ILE A 45 8.06 -6.31 3.60
N ILE A 46 8.71 -5.98 4.71
CA ILE A 46 9.76 -6.79 5.35
C ILE A 46 9.31 -7.31 6.71
N GLY A 47 9.89 -8.43 7.14
CA GLY A 47 9.60 -9.05 8.43
C GLY A 47 9.99 -10.52 8.48
N PRO A 48 10.01 -11.14 9.67
CA PRO A 48 10.41 -12.54 9.83
C PRO A 48 9.46 -13.50 9.11
N THR A 49 9.92 -14.74 8.87
CA THR A 49 9.06 -15.81 8.37
C THR A 49 7.86 -15.99 9.31
N GLY A 50 6.66 -16.17 8.74
CA GLY A 50 5.43 -16.29 9.51
C GLY A 50 4.76 -14.96 9.94
N ALA A 51 5.37 -13.79 9.68
CA ALA A 51 4.75 -12.49 10.03
C ALA A 51 3.50 -12.10 9.20
N GLY A 52 3.01 -13.01 8.34
CA GLY A 52 1.84 -12.81 7.48
C GLY A 52 2.01 -11.79 6.35
N LYS A 53 3.23 -11.63 5.82
CA LYS A 53 3.51 -10.74 4.68
C LYS A 53 2.71 -11.12 3.44
N THR A 54 2.79 -12.39 3.04
CA THR A 54 2.04 -12.95 1.91
C THR A 54 0.55 -12.85 2.16
N SER A 55 0.08 -13.28 3.34
CA SER A 55 -1.33 -13.21 3.71
C SER A 55 -1.90 -11.78 3.62
N ARG A 56 -1.15 -10.76 4.05
CA ARG A 56 -1.54 -9.35 3.85
C ARG A 56 -1.64 -8.97 2.38
N LEU A 57 -0.63 -9.28 1.57
CA LEU A 57 -0.61 -8.95 0.14
C LEU A 57 -1.75 -9.63 -0.62
N GLU A 58 -1.99 -10.92 -0.35
CA GLU A 58 -3.08 -11.68 -0.95
C GLU A 58 -4.44 -11.07 -0.58
N THR A 59 -4.59 -10.62 0.66
CA THR A 59 -5.81 -9.96 1.11
C THR A 59 -6.01 -8.60 0.45
N ILE A 60 -4.95 -7.79 0.35
CA ILE A 60 -4.97 -6.51 -0.38
C ILE A 60 -5.33 -6.73 -1.85
N ALA A 61 -4.86 -7.82 -2.45
CA ALA A 61 -5.19 -8.23 -3.81
C ALA A 61 -6.61 -8.83 -3.95
N GLY A 62 -7.37 -8.97 -2.86
CA GLY A 62 -8.73 -9.51 -2.86
C GLY A 62 -8.83 -11.04 -2.98
N ILE A 63 -7.73 -11.78 -2.72
CA ILE A 63 -7.69 -13.25 -2.77
C ILE A 63 -8.39 -13.85 -1.54
N HIS A 64 -8.18 -13.25 -0.36
CA HIS A 64 -8.84 -13.63 0.89
C HIS A 64 -9.84 -12.55 1.32
N ARG A 65 -10.89 -12.94 2.06
CA ARG A 65 -11.95 -12.05 2.58
C ARG A 65 -12.05 -12.14 4.08
#